data_AF-A0A1Q6YNZ5-F1
#
_entry.id   AF-A0A1Q6YNZ5-F1
#
_cell.length_a   1.000
_cell.length_b   1.000
_cell.length_c   1.000
_cell.angle_alpha   90.00
_cell.angle_beta   90.00
_cell.angle_gamma   90.00
#
_symmetry.space_group_name_H-M   'P 1'
#
loop_
_entity.id
_entity.type
_entity.pdbx_description
1 polymer ?
#
loop_
_entity_poly.entity_id
_entity_poly.type
_entity_poly.pdbx_seq_one_letter_code
_entity_poly.pdbx_strand_id
1 'polypeptide(L)'
;MMSLVALSLVMLALPYAATADCGDRIVLSSTADGDAVAASGIAYVGSDEASMTQTFSVRVIAAVSDGTELLVFANGLQAGTVTIVGGMATLDLSAANGALPAGVDPVCQIGPIWVTDAGQTTTLLMDSNF
;
A
#
# COMPACT_ATOMS: atom_id res chain seq x y z
N MET A 1 39.43 48.50 -10.72
CA MET A 1 39.03 47.41 -11.65
C MET A 1 38.84 46.14 -10.85
N MET A 2 37.66 45.56 -11.02
CA MET A 2 37.12 44.25 -10.60
C MET A 2 38.11 43.17 -10.14
N SER A 3 37.80 42.47 -9.03
CA SER A 3 38.06 41.02 -8.94
C SER A 3 36.99 40.32 -8.09
N LEU A 4 36.36 39.33 -8.72
CA LEU A 4 35.27 38.47 -8.27
C LEU A 4 35.73 37.46 -7.22
N VAL A 5 34.87 37.13 -6.24
CA VAL A 5 34.63 35.73 -5.85
C VAL A 5 33.15 35.59 -5.47
N ALA A 6 32.32 35.18 -6.44
CA ALA A 6 30.97 34.68 -6.15
C ALA A 6 31.11 33.23 -5.69
N LEU A 7 30.99 32.99 -4.38
CA LEU A 7 31.00 31.65 -3.80
C LEU A 7 29.61 31.02 -4.03
N SER A 8 29.46 30.34 -5.17
CA SER A 8 28.27 29.55 -5.48
C SER A 8 28.28 28.28 -4.61
N LEU A 9 27.46 28.24 -3.55
CA LEU A 9 27.13 27.00 -2.87
C LEU A 9 26.18 26.21 -3.76
N VAL A 10 26.72 25.18 -4.42
CA VAL A 10 25.92 24.16 -5.10
C VAL A 10 25.24 23.33 -4.02
N MET A 11 23.94 23.56 -3.79
CA MET A 11 23.07 22.60 -3.12
C MET A 11 23.08 21.31 -3.94
N LEU A 12 23.80 20.28 -3.47
CA LEU A 12 23.59 18.92 -3.95
C LEU A 12 22.18 18.51 -3.51
N ALA A 13 21.19 18.74 -4.37
CA ALA A 13 19.91 18.06 -4.27
C ALA A 13 20.17 16.57 -4.52
N LEU A 14 20.39 15.81 -3.44
CA LEU A 14 20.36 14.36 -3.46
C LEU A 14 18.93 13.97 -3.88
N PRO A 15 18.72 13.33 -5.04
CA PRO A 15 17.39 12.94 -5.49
C PRO A 15 17.00 11.59 -4.87
N TYR A 16 17.14 11.46 -3.55
CA TYR A 16 16.57 10.36 -2.79
C TYR A 16 16.24 10.94 -1.43
N ALA A 17 14.98 11.35 -1.23
CA ALA A 17 14.48 11.48 0.12
C ALA A 17 14.70 10.10 0.76
N ALA A 18 15.59 10.01 1.75
CA ALA A 18 15.60 8.87 2.64
C ALA A 18 14.14 8.72 3.11
N THR A 19 13.49 7.63 2.72
CA THR A 19 12.16 7.34 3.24
C THR A 19 12.37 7.15 4.73
N ALA A 20 11.92 8.11 5.54
CA ALA A 20 12.02 7.98 6.98
C ALA A 20 11.40 6.64 7.40
N ASP A 21 11.98 5.99 8.41
CA ASP A 21 11.40 4.79 9.00
C ASP A 21 9.93 5.06 9.32
N CYS A 22 9.07 4.19 8.82
CA CYS A 22 7.64 4.26 9.07
C CYS A 22 7.10 2.85 9.23
N GLY A 23 6.03 2.71 9.98
CA GLY A 23 5.37 1.44 10.20
C GLY A 23 3.96 1.69 10.70
N ASP A 24 2.98 1.12 10.03
CA ASP A 24 1.59 1.20 10.47
C ASP A 24 0.84 -0.11 10.23
N ARG A 25 -0.16 -0.33 11.09
CA ARG A 25 -1.08 -1.46 11.03
C ARG A 25 -2.50 -0.90 10.95
N ILE A 26 -3.05 -0.95 9.74
CA ILE A 26 -4.35 -0.39 9.40
C ILE A 26 -5.38 -1.52 9.45
N VAL A 27 -6.42 -1.36 10.27
CA VAL A 27 -7.56 -2.28 10.30
C VAL A 27 -8.53 -1.86 9.19
N LEU A 28 -8.87 -2.79 8.31
CA LEU A 28 -9.87 -2.54 7.27
C LEU A 28 -11.25 -2.95 7.78
N SER A 29 -12.13 -1.96 7.87
CA SER A 29 -13.52 -2.15 8.28
C SER A 29 -14.32 -2.78 7.15
N SER A 30 -15.21 -3.69 7.53
CA SER A 30 -16.15 -4.30 6.61
C SER A 30 -17.21 -3.29 6.18
N THR A 31 -17.56 -3.30 4.89
CA THR A 31 -18.72 -2.57 4.35
C THR A 31 -19.99 -3.42 4.50
N ALA A 32 -21.14 -2.91 4.08
CA ALA A 32 -22.37 -3.71 4.03
C ALA A 32 -22.22 -4.97 3.15
N ASP A 33 -21.51 -4.86 2.03
CA ASP A 33 -21.23 -6.00 1.16
C ASP A 33 -20.18 -6.94 1.75
N GLY A 34 -19.18 -6.38 2.45
CA GLY A 34 -18.23 -7.16 3.24
C GLY A 34 -18.92 -7.99 4.33
N ASP A 35 -19.89 -7.40 5.04
CA ASP A 35 -20.61 -8.04 6.13
C ASP A 35 -21.41 -9.25 5.63
N ALA A 36 -21.97 -9.15 4.42
CA ALA A 36 -22.69 -10.24 3.77
C ALA A 36 -21.83 -11.49 3.53
N VAL A 37 -20.50 -11.32 3.45
CA VAL A 37 -19.53 -12.41 3.28
C VAL A 37 -18.57 -12.52 4.47
N ALA A 38 -18.91 -11.95 5.62
CA ALA A 38 -18.06 -11.93 6.82
C ALA A 38 -16.61 -11.49 6.53
N ALA A 39 -16.45 -10.45 5.70
CA ALA A 39 -15.16 -9.93 5.32
C ALA A 39 -14.45 -9.27 6.51
N SER A 40 -13.15 -9.49 6.62
CA SER A 40 -12.28 -8.72 7.52
C SER A 40 -10.88 -8.61 6.92
N GLY A 41 -10.18 -7.53 7.24
CA GLY A 41 -8.82 -7.36 6.73
C GLY A 41 -7.94 -6.46 7.58
N ILE A 42 -6.64 -6.62 7.37
CA ILE A 42 -5.59 -5.82 7.98
C ILE A 42 -4.57 -5.50 6.90
N ALA A 43 -4.16 -4.25 6.80
CA ALA A 43 -3.02 -3.83 6.02
C ALA A 43 -1.83 -3.51 6.94
N TYR A 44 -0.63 -3.84 6.48
CA TYR A 44 0.63 -3.42 7.10
C TYR A 44 1.43 -2.65 6.08
N VAL A 45 1.96 -1.51 6.50
CA VAL A 45 2.92 -0.72 5.73
C VAL A 45 4.17 -0.53 6.55
N GLY A 46 5.33 -0.53 5.89
CA GLY A 46 6.57 -0.28 6.59
C GLY A 46 7.70 0.09 5.66
N SER A 47 8.49 1.08 6.05
CA SER A 47 9.77 1.39 5.44
C SER A 47 10.87 1.24 6.48
N ASP A 48 11.96 0.61 6.10
CA ASP A 48 13.19 0.46 6.87
C ASP A 48 14.34 1.09 6.08
N GLU A 49 14.84 2.21 6.60
CA GLU A 49 15.95 2.99 6.04
C GLU A 49 17.26 2.18 6.06
N ALA A 50 17.48 1.37 7.09
CA ALA A 50 18.71 0.59 7.25
C ALA A 50 18.82 -0.52 6.20
N SER A 51 17.70 -1.17 5.86
CA SER A 51 17.63 -2.16 4.78
C SER A 51 17.23 -1.57 3.42
N MET A 52 17.02 -0.24 3.34
CA MET A 52 16.52 0.47 2.16
C MET A 52 15.31 -0.23 1.51
N THR A 53 14.42 -0.78 2.35
CA THR A 53 13.31 -1.63 1.89
C THR A 53 11.98 -1.07 2.36
N GLN A 54 11.04 -1.01 1.42
CA GLN A 54 9.63 -0.69 1.68
C GLN A 54 8.79 -1.97 1.55
N THR A 55 7.77 -2.11 2.38
CA THR A 55 6.83 -3.24 2.40
C THR A 55 5.40 -2.76 2.51
N PHE A 56 4.51 -3.43 1.78
CA PHE A 56 3.08 -3.22 1.82
C PHE A 56 2.40 -4.59 1.74
N SER A 57 1.62 -4.94 2.75
CA SER A 57 0.85 -6.19 2.73
C SER A 57 -0.60 -5.96 3.12
N VAL A 58 -1.51 -6.71 2.51
CA VAL A 58 -2.93 -6.70 2.84
C VAL A 58 -3.41 -8.12 2.98
N ARG A 59 -3.90 -8.46 4.16
CA ARG A 59 -4.50 -9.75 4.44
C ARG A 59 -6.02 -9.60 4.49
N VAL A 60 -6.70 -10.48 3.77
CA VAL A 60 -8.17 -10.50 3.67
C VAL A 60 -8.67 -11.87 4.07
N ILE A 61 -9.74 -11.90 4.84
CA ILE A 61 -10.55 -13.08 5.14
C ILE A 61 -11.95 -12.78 4.63
N ALA A 62 -12.55 -13.73 3.90
CA ALA A 62 -13.93 -13.63 3.42
C ALA A 62 -14.52 -15.02 3.20
N ALA A 63 -15.80 -15.19 3.52
CA ALA A 63 -16.58 -16.41 3.32
C ALA A 63 -17.10 -16.53 1.87
N VAL A 64 -16.18 -16.53 0.91
CA VAL A 64 -16.45 -16.71 -0.52
C VAL A 64 -15.83 -18.00 -1.04
N SER A 65 -16.18 -18.42 -2.25
CA SER A 65 -15.61 -19.61 -2.88
C SER A 65 -14.11 -19.43 -3.18
N ASP A 66 -13.35 -20.50 -3.06
CA ASP A 66 -11.95 -20.52 -3.51
C ASP A 66 -11.86 -20.16 -5.00
N GLY A 67 -10.78 -19.45 -5.37
CA GLY A 67 -10.61 -18.90 -6.71
C GLY A 67 -11.26 -17.53 -6.92
N THR A 68 -11.99 -17.00 -5.93
CA THR A 68 -12.49 -15.62 -5.99
C THR A 68 -11.33 -14.64 -5.99
N GLU A 69 -11.26 -13.80 -7.03
CA GLU A 69 -10.29 -12.73 -7.14
C GLU A 69 -10.79 -11.46 -6.45
N LEU A 70 -9.91 -10.86 -5.67
CA LEU A 70 -10.10 -9.56 -5.03
C LEU A 70 -9.02 -8.59 -5.50
N LEU A 71 -9.39 -7.33 -5.62
CA LEU A 71 -8.50 -6.25 -6.03
C LEU A 71 -8.21 -5.37 -4.83
N VAL A 72 -6.93 -5.10 -4.59
CA VAL A 72 -6.48 -4.21 -3.51
C VAL A 72 -6.10 -2.87 -4.12
N PHE A 73 -6.65 -1.80 -3.56
CA PHE A 73 -6.37 -0.43 -3.96
C PHE A 73 -5.73 0.35 -2.82
N ALA A 74 -4.86 1.27 -3.19
CA ALA A 74 -4.30 2.28 -2.30
C ALA A 74 -4.17 3.59 -3.07
N ASN A 75 -4.46 4.72 -2.42
CA ASN A 75 -4.29 6.05 -3.01
C ASN A 75 -4.97 6.24 -4.39
N GLY A 76 -6.13 5.62 -4.63
CA GLY A 76 -6.84 5.74 -5.92
C GLY A 76 -6.36 4.79 -7.01
N LEU A 77 -5.32 3.99 -6.77
CA LEU A 77 -4.70 3.12 -7.76
C LEU A 77 -4.70 1.67 -7.29
N GLN A 78 -4.77 0.75 -8.25
CA GLN A 78 -4.68 -0.67 -7.95
C GLN A 78 -3.26 -1.02 -7.50
N ALA A 79 -3.15 -1.58 -6.29
CA ALA A 79 -1.90 -2.09 -5.74
C ALA A 79 -1.66 -3.55 -6.18
N GLY A 80 -2.71 -4.35 -6.33
CA GLY A 80 -2.57 -5.72 -6.80
C GLY A 80 -3.88 -6.49 -6.85
N THR A 81 -3.76 -7.76 -7.25
CA THR A 81 -4.85 -8.74 -7.25
C THR A 81 -4.45 -9.89 -6.35
N VAL A 82 -5.40 -10.42 -5.59
CA VAL A 82 -5.22 -11.60 -4.75
C VAL A 82 -6.35 -12.59 -4.98
N THR A 83 -6.08 -13.88 -4.75
CA THR A 83 -7.07 -14.93 -4.92
C THR A 83 -7.34 -15.59 -3.57
N ILE A 84 -8.63 -15.76 -3.24
CA ILE A 84 -9.05 -16.44 -2.02
C ILE A 84 -8.77 -17.95 -2.14
N VAL A 85 -8.08 -18.50 -1.15
CA VAL A 85 -7.86 -19.93 -0.95
C VAL A 85 -8.08 -20.26 0.53
N GLY A 86 -8.99 -21.18 0.83
CA GLY A 86 -9.36 -21.51 2.20
C GLY A 86 -9.98 -20.32 2.96
N GLY A 87 -10.73 -19.46 2.26
CA GLY A 87 -11.38 -18.28 2.85
C GLY A 87 -10.45 -17.10 3.14
N MET A 88 -9.24 -17.10 2.59
CA MET A 88 -8.22 -16.09 2.86
C MET A 88 -7.39 -15.73 1.63
N ALA A 89 -6.95 -14.49 1.56
CA ALA A 89 -6.02 -14.00 0.56
C ALA A 89 -5.00 -13.05 1.20
N THR A 90 -3.81 -12.95 0.61
CA THR A 90 -2.78 -12.01 1.07
C THR A 90 -2.06 -11.41 -0.13
N LEU A 91 -2.01 -10.07 -0.18
CA LEU A 91 -1.11 -9.32 -1.04
C LEU A 91 0.14 -9.02 -0.21
N ASP A 92 1.32 -9.30 -0.76
CA ASP A 92 2.59 -8.96 -0.14
C ASP A 92 3.51 -8.36 -1.20
N LEU A 93 3.84 -7.08 -1.03
CA LEU A 93 4.67 -6.30 -1.92
C LEU A 93 5.87 -5.79 -1.15
N SER A 94 7.05 -5.95 -1.75
CA SER A 94 8.28 -5.44 -1.18
C SER A 94 9.14 -4.83 -2.27
N ALA A 95 9.71 -3.65 -1.99
CA ALA A 95 10.67 -2.99 -2.86
C ALA A 95 11.94 -3.84 -3.08
N ALA A 96 12.23 -4.79 -2.18
CA ALA A 96 13.32 -5.75 -2.35
C ALA A 96 13.08 -6.73 -3.52
N ASN A 97 11.82 -6.94 -3.92
CA ASN A 97 11.43 -7.86 -4.98
C ASN A 97 11.08 -7.17 -6.30
N GLY A 98 11.17 -5.85 -6.37
CA GLY A 98 10.84 -5.06 -7.55
C GLY A 98 10.26 -3.70 -7.21
N ALA A 99 10.04 -2.86 -8.23
CA ALA A 99 9.39 -1.58 -8.03
C ALA A 99 7.98 -1.77 -7.47
N LEU A 100 7.66 -0.99 -6.44
CA LEU A 100 6.33 -0.96 -5.87
C LEU A 100 5.34 -0.27 -6.84
N PRO A 101 4.07 -0.70 -6.88
CA PRO A 101 3.03 -0.01 -7.63
C PRO A 101 2.87 1.45 -7.19
N ALA A 102 2.53 2.34 -8.12
CA ALA A 102 2.44 3.78 -7.85
C ALA A 102 1.44 4.17 -6.75
N GLY A 103 0.43 3.33 -6.46
CA GLY A 103 -0.49 3.57 -5.34
C GLY A 103 0.12 3.36 -3.96
N VAL A 104 1.23 2.62 -3.86
CA VAL A 104 1.88 2.25 -2.60
C VAL A 104 3.33 2.74 -2.51
N ASP A 105 3.87 3.40 -3.53
CA ASP A 105 5.22 3.97 -3.54
C ASP A 105 5.18 5.51 -3.45
N PRO A 106 5.70 6.15 -2.39
CA PRO A 106 6.31 5.54 -1.19
C PRO A 106 5.27 5.08 -0.15
N VAL A 107 5.58 4.02 0.60
CA VAL A 107 4.66 3.41 1.58
C VAL A 107 4.39 4.31 2.78
N CYS A 108 5.31 5.22 3.11
CA CYS A 108 5.14 6.16 4.22
C CYS A 108 4.16 7.31 3.91
N GLN A 109 3.65 7.39 2.68
CA GLN A 109 2.61 8.33 2.27
C GLN A 109 1.33 7.59 1.87
N ILE A 110 1.12 6.39 2.42
CA ILE A 110 -0.10 5.64 2.17
C ILE A 110 -1.31 6.43 2.69
N GLY A 111 -2.30 6.58 1.83
CA GLY A 111 -3.62 7.10 2.15
C GLY A 111 -4.63 5.96 2.20
N PRO A 112 -5.88 6.19 1.74
CA PRO A 112 -6.94 5.21 1.90
C PRO A 112 -6.62 3.89 1.19
N ILE A 113 -6.95 2.79 1.87
CA ILE A 113 -6.84 1.41 1.36
C ILE A 113 -8.24 0.80 1.30
N TRP A 114 -8.57 0.11 0.21
CA TRP A 114 -9.81 -0.66 0.11
C TRP A 114 -9.64 -1.90 -0.76
N VAL A 115 -10.56 -2.84 -0.59
CA VAL A 115 -10.58 -4.11 -1.31
C VAL A 115 -11.93 -4.27 -2.01
N THR A 116 -11.91 -4.58 -3.29
CA THR A 116 -13.10 -4.83 -4.10
C THR A 116 -13.12 -6.24 -4.68
N ASP A 117 -14.26 -6.64 -5.24
CA ASP A 117 -14.34 -7.74 -6.19
C ASP A 117 -13.56 -7.44 -7.49
N ALA A 118 -13.33 -8.48 -8.30
CA ALA A 118 -12.68 -8.35 -9.61
C ALA A 118 -13.42 -7.42 -10.59
N GLY A 119 -14.74 -7.28 -10.43
CA GLY A 119 -15.56 -6.37 -11.24
C GLY A 119 -15.46 -4.90 -10.84
N GLN A 120 -14.86 -4.59 -9.67
CA GLN A 120 -14.91 -3.27 -9.04
C GLN A 120 -16.35 -2.75 -8.84
N THR A 121 -17.30 -3.68 -8.72
CA THR A 121 -18.71 -3.36 -8.49
C THR A 121 -19.06 -3.35 -7.02
N THR A 122 -18.24 -4.00 -6.21
CA THR A 122 -18.50 -4.23 -4.78
C THR A 122 -17.25 -3.97 -3.98
N THR A 123 -17.32 -3.03 -3.04
CA THR A 123 -16.25 -2.79 -2.05
C THR A 123 -16.54 -3.62 -0.82
N LEU A 124 -15.63 -4.51 -0.43
CA LEU A 124 -15.80 -5.41 0.71
C LEU A 124 -15.18 -4.85 2.00
N LEU A 125 -14.02 -4.21 1.85
CA LEU A 125 -13.23 -3.71 2.98
C LEU A 125 -12.73 -2.31 2.66
N MET A 126 -12.69 -1.44 3.66
CA MET A 126 -12.14 -0.10 3.54
C MET A 126 -11.49 0.37 4.84
N ASP A 127 -10.42 1.14 4.74
CA ASP A 127 -9.90 1.86 5.89
C ASP A 127 -10.91 2.92 6.34
N SER A 128 -11.39 2.80 7.57
CA SER A 128 -12.41 3.68 8.16
C SER A 128 -11.88 5.04 8.61
N ASN A 129 -10.56 5.26 8.56
CA ASN A 129 -9.95 6.53 8.96
C ASN A 129 -9.96 7.59 7.85
N PHE A 130 -10.51 7.27 6.68
CA PHE A 130 -10.54 8.14 5.50
C PHE A 130 -11.96 8.33 4.93
#